data_AF-A0A972UM60-F1
#
_entry.id   AF-A0A972UM60-F1
#
_cell.length_a   1.000
_cell.length_b   1.000
_cell.length_c   1.000
_cell.angle_alpha   90.00
_cell.angle_beta   90.00
_cell.angle_gamma   90.00
#
_symmetry.space_group_name_H-M   'P 1'
#
loop_
_entity.id
_entity.type
_entity.pdbx_description
1 polymer ?
#
loop_
_entity_poly.entity_id
_entity_poly.type
_entity_poly.pdbx_seq_one_letter_code
_entity_poly.pdbx_strand_id
1 'polypeptide(L)'
;MGLLGAMLINNRAYEHVSDYLRAEHFADLLHGRIYEACSTLIERGQRADPTTLKHFFDSDESFDDVGGAEYLAQLASDAVTIINAGDYGRLIHDLYLRRELIELGTEVVNEAYGADFDHGAGQQIESAEQKLYDLATTGDHEGGFISFTESMKAVIDTAQAAFKRGGYAGVPPGFTKLDLQLAGLHKSDL
;
A
#
# COMPACT_ATOMS: atom_id res chain seq x y z
N MET A 1 -3.67 -12.79 11.64
CA MET A 1 -4.03 -14.22 11.68
C MET A 1 -4.77 -14.68 10.43
N GLY A 2 -5.96 -14.13 10.18
CA GLY A 2 -6.84 -14.65 9.14
C GLY A 2 -6.30 -14.69 7.70
N LEU A 3 -5.57 -13.65 7.30
CA LEU A 3 -4.96 -13.58 5.96
C LEU A 3 -3.88 -14.65 5.76
N LEU A 4 -2.97 -14.82 6.72
CA LEU A 4 -1.87 -15.77 6.61
C LEU A 4 -2.37 -17.21 6.53
N GLY A 5 -3.34 -17.58 7.36
CA GLY A 5 -3.97 -18.89 7.26
C GLY A 5 -4.67 -19.10 5.90
N ALA A 6 -5.31 -18.06 5.36
CA ALA A 6 -5.93 -18.13 4.04
C ALA A 6 -4.88 -18.36 2.94
N MET A 7 -3.71 -17.72 3.04
CA MET A 7 -2.58 -17.93 2.12
C MET A 7 -1.99 -19.35 2.24
N LEU A 8 -1.90 -19.90 3.45
CA LEU A 8 -1.41 -21.27 3.69
C LEU A 8 -2.35 -22.35 3.16
N ILE A 9 -3.66 -22.09 3.12
CA ILE A 9 -4.65 -23.01 2.52
C ILE A 9 -4.71 -22.83 1.01
N ASN A 10 -4.81 -21.58 0.56
CA ASN A 10 -5.02 -21.20 -0.83
C ASN A 10 -4.08 -20.05 -1.21
N ASN A 11 -2.98 -20.38 -1.88
CA ASN A 11 -1.99 -19.39 -2.30
C ASN A 11 -2.53 -18.31 -3.25
N ARG A 12 -3.69 -18.50 -3.89
CA ARG A 12 -4.35 -17.44 -4.68
C ARG A 12 -4.77 -16.24 -3.83
N ALA A 13 -4.90 -16.41 -2.52
CA ALA A 13 -5.10 -15.30 -1.59
C ALA A 13 -3.97 -14.26 -1.69
N TYR A 14 -2.75 -14.67 -2.05
CA TYR A 14 -1.62 -13.77 -2.27
C TYR A 14 -1.87 -12.78 -3.42
N GLU A 15 -2.44 -13.26 -4.54
CA GLU A 15 -2.73 -12.42 -5.72
C GLU A 15 -3.63 -11.22 -5.40
N HIS A 16 -4.42 -11.30 -4.32
CA HIS A 16 -5.33 -10.23 -3.91
C HIS A 16 -4.70 -9.18 -2.99
N VAL A 17 -3.49 -9.44 -2.49
CA VAL A 17 -2.83 -8.59 -1.47
C VAL A 17 -1.40 -8.21 -1.85
N SER A 18 -0.76 -8.93 -2.76
CA SER A 18 0.65 -8.77 -3.14
C SER A 18 1.01 -7.36 -3.61
N ASP A 19 0.07 -6.65 -4.22
CA ASP A 19 0.32 -5.34 -4.84
C ASP A 19 0.58 -4.24 -3.81
N TYR A 20 0.02 -4.36 -2.61
CA TYR A 20 0.07 -3.30 -1.59
C TYR A 20 0.52 -3.80 -0.21
N LEU A 21 0.45 -5.09 0.08
CA LEU A 21 0.79 -5.62 1.40
C LEU A 21 2.23 -6.10 1.46
N ARG A 22 2.98 -5.59 2.43
CA ARG A 22 4.38 -5.93 2.70
C ARG A 22 4.53 -6.59 4.07
N ALA A 23 5.64 -7.29 4.29
CA ALA A 23 5.93 -7.96 5.56
C ALA A 23 5.97 -6.99 6.75
N GLU A 24 6.49 -5.77 6.53
CA GLU A 24 6.56 -4.69 7.52
C GLU A 24 5.19 -4.14 7.96
N HIS A 25 4.13 -4.37 7.18
CA HIS A 25 2.79 -3.91 7.52
C HIS A 25 2.16 -4.72 8.67
N PHE A 26 2.71 -5.89 8.99
CA PHE A 26 2.23 -6.71 10.10
C PHE A 26 2.73 -6.15 11.44
N ALA A 27 1.83 -6.06 12.42
CA ALA A 27 2.18 -5.61 13.76
C ALA A 27 3.05 -6.61 14.51
N ASP A 28 2.91 -7.90 14.20
CA ASP A 28 3.71 -8.98 14.75
C ASP A 28 4.83 -9.34 13.75
N LEU A 29 6.08 -9.23 14.20
CA LEU A 29 7.26 -9.55 13.40
C LEU A 29 7.22 -11.00 12.86
N LEU A 30 6.71 -11.94 13.65
CA LEU A 30 6.56 -13.33 13.21
C LEU A 30 5.58 -13.43 12.04
N HIS A 31 4.47 -12.68 12.07
CA HIS A 31 3.49 -12.69 10.98
C HIS A 31 4.08 -12.09 9.71
N GLY A 32 4.86 -11.02 9.84
CA GLY A 32 5.60 -10.43 8.73
C GLY A 32 6.56 -11.44 8.09
N ARG A 33 7.32 -12.17 8.90
CA ARG A 33 8.24 -13.21 8.41
C ARG A 33 7.52 -14.39 7.75
N ILE A 34 6.38 -14.82 8.29
CA ILE A 34 5.54 -15.86 7.67
C ILE A 34 5.00 -15.36 6.32
N TYR A 35 4.55 -14.12 6.24
CA TYR A 35 4.13 -13.50 4.99
C TYR A 35 5.26 -13.51 3.96
N GLU A 36 6.44 -13.02 4.33
CA GLU A 36 7.62 -12.97 3.46
C GLU A 36 8.02 -14.36 2.93
N ALA A 37 8.04 -15.37 3.81
CA ALA A 37 8.32 -16.75 3.41
C ALA A 37 7.27 -17.29 2.43
N CYS A 38 5.97 -17.00 2.67
CA CYS A 38 4.90 -17.34 1.75
C CYS A 38 5.11 -16.66 0.38
N SER A 39 5.30 -15.34 0.37
CA SER A 39 5.50 -14.55 -0.85
C SER A 39 6.67 -15.11 -1.67
N THR A 40 7.80 -15.37 -1.02
CA THR A 40 9.01 -15.93 -1.67
C THR A 40 8.73 -17.27 -2.33
N LEU A 41 8.02 -18.17 -1.66
CA LEU A 41 7.66 -19.47 -2.20
C LEU A 41 6.72 -19.34 -3.40
N ILE A 42 5.67 -18.53 -3.26
CA ILE A 42 4.64 -18.35 -4.29
C ILE A 42 5.23 -17.71 -5.56
N GLU A 43 6.08 -16.70 -5.42
CA GLU A 43 6.77 -16.03 -6.54
C GLU A 43 7.74 -16.96 -7.27
N ARG A 44 8.31 -17.95 -6.58
CA ARG A 44 9.13 -19.01 -7.18
C ARG A 44 8.29 -20.11 -7.84
N GLY A 45 6.96 -19.97 -7.88
CA GLY A 45 6.03 -20.97 -8.38
C GLY A 45 5.91 -22.20 -7.49
N GLN A 46 6.32 -22.10 -6.23
CA GLN A 46 6.22 -23.17 -5.23
C GLN A 46 4.97 -22.98 -4.37
N ARG A 47 4.43 -24.09 -3.86
CA ARG A 47 3.28 -24.05 -2.94
C ARG A 47 3.75 -23.62 -1.55
N ALA A 48 3.14 -22.58 -1.00
CA ALA A 48 3.34 -22.20 0.38
C ALA A 48 2.26 -22.87 1.25
N ASP A 49 2.66 -23.80 2.09
CA ASP A 49 1.81 -24.52 3.03
C ASP A 49 2.59 -24.78 4.34
N PRO A 50 1.94 -25.22 5.44
CA PRO A 50 2.63 -25.42 6.70
C PRO A 50 3.84 -26.37 6.64
N THR A 51 3.84 -27.32 5.71
CA THR A 51 4.93 -28.29 5.54
C THR A 51 6.11 -27.64 4.83
N THR A 52 5.85 -26.88 3.76
CA THR A 52 6.92 -26.20 3.01
C THR A 52 7.53 -25.03 3.78
N LEU A 53 6.71 -24.30 4.54
CA LEU A 53 7.20 -23.21 5.40
C LEU A 53 8.04 -23.70 6.56
N LYS A 54 7.78 -24.88 7.11
CA LYS A 54 8.57 -25.43 8.22
C LYS A 54 10.07 -25.38 7.93
N HIS A 55 10.48 -25.72 6.71
CA HIS A 55 11.87 -25.70 6.29
C HIS A 55 12.52 -24.29 6.28
N PHE A 56 11.72 -23.23 6.17
CA PHE A 56 12.22 -21.86 6.25
C PHE A 56 12.53 -21.43 7.70
N PHE A 57 11.92 -22.11 8.67
CA PHE A 57 12.06 -21.80 10.09
C PHE A 57 12.71 -22.93 10.90
N ASP A 58 13.11 -24.05 10.28
CA ASP A 58 13.73 -25.23 10.93
C ASP A 58 15.02 -24.89 11.72
N SER A 59 15.66 -23.74 11.45
CA SER A 59 16.88 -23.29 12.15
C SER A 59 16.66 -22.03 13.00
N ASP A 60 15.41 -21.67 13.25
CA ASP A 60 15.04 -20.45 13.95
C ASP A 60 14.43 -20.76 15.31
N GLU A 61 15.23 -20.59 16.37
CA GLU A 61 14.82 -20.83 17.76
C GLU A 61 13.61 -19.97 18.17
N SER A 62 13.45 -18.77 17.61
CA SER A 62 12.30 -17.90 17.90
C SER A 62 10.97 -18.45 17.37
N PHE A 63 11.05 -19.32 16.36
CA PHE A 63 9.89 -19.99 15.78
C PHE A 63 9.49 -21.22 16.61
N ASP A 64 10.46 -21.91 17.21
CA ASP A 64 10.18 -23.02 18.12
C ASP A 64 9.48 -22.55 19.39
N ASP A 65 9.84 -21.36 19.91
CA ASP A 65 9.22 -20.76 21.10
C ASP A 65 7.71 -20.50 20.97
N VAL A 66 7.22 -20.28 19.75
CA VAL A 66 5.79 -20.04 19.46
C VAL A 66 5.02 -21.32 19.08
N GLY A 67 5.66 -22.48 19.18
CA GLY A 67 5.07 -23.79 18.86
C GLY A 67 5.40 -24.30 17.45
N GLY A 68 6.29 -23.62 16.73
CA GLY A 68 6.87 -24.07 15.47
C GLY A 68 5.83 -24.48 14.41
N ALA A 69 5.95 -25.72 13.92
CA ALA A 69 5.06 -26.24 12.89
C ALA A 69 3.58 -26.33 13.33
N GLU A 70 3.32 -26.50 14.63
CA GLU A 70 1.96 -26.57 15.18
C GLU A 70 1.26 -25.20 15.09
N TYR A 71 2.02 -24.12 15.25
CA TYR A 71 1.52 -22.76 15.07
C TYR A 71 1.04 -22.49 13.64
N LEU A 72 1.78 -22.94 12.62
CA LEU A 72 1.35 -22.82 11.21
C LEU A 72 0.09 -23.62 10.92
N ALA A 73 -0.01 -24.82 11.50
CA ALA A 73 -1.19 -25.66 11.37
C ALA A 73 -2.43 -25.01 12.01
N GLN A 74 -2.25 -24.41 13.19
CA GLN A 74 -3.31 -23.64 13.87
C GLN A 74 -3.75 -22.44 13.02
N LEU A 75 -2.79 -21.67 12.49
CA LEU A 75 -3.06 -20.53 11.63
C LEU A 75 -3.90 -20.92 10.40
N ALA A 76 -3.56 -22.04 9.77
CA ALA A 76 -4.31 -22.58 8.65
C ALA A 76 -5.72 -23.02 9.09
N SER A 77 -5.85 -23.70 10.22
CA SER A 77 -7.15 -24.16 10.74
C SER A 77 -8.11 -23.00 11.03
N ASP A 78 -7.60 -21.91 11.61
CA ASP A 78 -8.40 -20.73 11.95
C ASP A 78 -8.88 -19.94 10.72
N ALA A 79 -8.27 -20.15 9.56
CA ALA A 79 -8.63 -19.47 8.32
C ALA A 79 -9.71 -20.17 7.49
N VAL A 80 -10.19 -21.35 7.91
CA VAL A 80 -11.23 -22.12 7.18
C VAL A 80 -12.53 -21.31 6.97
N THR A 81 -12.78 -20.28 7.78
CA THR A 81 -13.95 -19.39 7.67
C THR A 81 -13.72 -18.13 6.84
N ILE A 82 -12.51 -17.92 6.31
CA ILE A 82 -12.12 -16.65 5.71
C ILE A 82 -12.20 -16.71 4.20
N ILE A 83 -13.25 -16.07 3.68
CA ILE A 83 -13.55 -16.02 2.24
C ILE A 83 -12.83 -14.85 1.55
N ASN A 84 -12.58 -13.75 2.27
CA ASN A 84 -12.10 -12.50 1.66
C ASN A 84 -10.71 -12.07 2.17
N ALA A 85 -9.65 -12.65 1.59
CA ALA A 85 -8.27 -12.28 1.88
C ALA A 85 -7.99 -10.77 1.62
N GLY A 86 -8.61 -10.19 0.59
CA GLY A 86 -8.41 -8.78 0.22
C GLY A 86 -8.89 -7.79 1.28
N ASP A 87 -10.03 -8.05 1.93
CA ASP A 87 -10.54 -7.19 3.00
C ASP A 87 -9.61 -7.21 4.22
N TYR A 88 -9.10 -8.39 4.59
CA TYR A 88 -8.15 -8.52 5.69
C TYR A 88 -6.81 -7.87 5.36
N GLY A 89 -6.32 -8.01 4.12
CA GLY A 89 -5.12 -7.31 3.66
C GLY A 89 -5.26 -5.80 3.79
N ARG A 90 -6.37 -5.23 3.32
CA ARG A 90 -6.67 -3.80 3.46
C ARG A 90 -6.75 -3.35 4.92
N LEU A 91 -7.35 -4.15 5.79
CA LEU A 91 -7.40 -3.84 7.22
C LEU A 91 -6.00 -3.81 7.85
N ILE A 92 -5.13 -4.77 7.51
CA ILE A 92 -3.75 -4.78 8.00
C ILE A 92 -3.01 -3.54 7.53
N HIS A 93 -3.17 -3.16 6.26
CA HIS A 93 -2.58 -1.95 5.69
C HIS A 93 -3.10 -0.66 6.37
N ASP A 94 -4.41 -0.51 6.55
CA ASP A 94 -4.99 0.64 7.27
C ASP A 94 -4.45 0.75 8.70
N LEU A 95 -4.36 -0.39 9.40
CA LEU A 95 -3.79 -0.44 10.75
C LEU A 95 -2.30 -0.10 10.76
N TYR A 96 -1.54 -0.45 9.72
CA TYR A 96 -0.14 -0.05 9.57
C TYR A 96 -0.01 1.45 9.40
N LEU A 97 -0.73 2.06 8.45
CA LEU A 97 -0.71 3.50 8.22
C LEU A 97 -1.07 4.30 9.48
N ARG A 98 -2.02 3.81 10.29
CA ARG A 98 -2.34 4.42 11.58
C ARG A 98 -1.17 4.41 12.56
N ARG A 99 -0.37 3.33 12.60
CA ARG A 99 0.80 3.24 13.47
C ARG A 99 1.88 4.22 13.02
N GLU A 100 2.17 4.25 11.72
CA GLU A 100 3.13 5.20 11.14
C GLU A 100 2.72 6.67 11.39
N LEU A 101 1.42 7.00 11.28
CA LEU A 101 0.92 8.34 11.60
C LEU A 101 1.11 8.70 13.08
N ILE A 102 0.92 7.74 13.98
CA ILE A 102 1.15 7.95 15.42
C ILE A 102 2.64 8.17 15.70
N GLU A 103 3.51 7.40 15.06
CA GLU A 103 4.96 7.52 15.18
C GLU A 103 5.45 8.88 14.67
N LEU A 104 5.05 9.27 13.46
CA LEU A 104 5.33 10.59 12.89
C LEU A 104 4.84 11.72 13.82
N GLY A 105 3.61 11.62 14.35
CA GLY A 105 3.10 12.61 15.28
C GLY A 105 3.93 12.70 16.56
N THR A 106 4.45 11.57 17.05
CA THR A 106 5.31 11.51 18.23
C THR A 106 6.68 12.12 17.95
N GLU A 107 7.26 11.85 16.78
CA GLU A 107 8.52 12.46 16.33
C GLU A 107 8.39 13.98 16.22
N VAL A 108 7.35 14.48 15.57
CA VAL A 108 7.09 15.92 15.42
C VAL A 108 7.00 16.61 16.78
N VAL A 109 6.30 15.98 17.74
CA VAL A 109 6.21 16.51 19.12
C VAL A 109 7.60 16.55 19.77
N ASN A 110 8.39 15.48 19.65
CA ASN A 110 9.71 15.40 20.25
C ASN A 110 10.69 16.40 19.63
N GLU A 111 10.70 16.54 18.31
CA GLU A 111 11.52 17.50 17.57
C GLU A 111 11.15 18.95 17.95
N ALA A 112 9.86 19.26 18.10
CA ALA A 112 9.40 20.58 18.53
C ALA A 112 9.81 20.93 19.97
N TYR A 113 9.93 19.93 20.86
CA TYR A 113 10.48 20.13 22.21
C TYR A 113 12.02 20.27 22.21
N GLY A 114 12.69 19.65 21.25
CA GLY A 114 14.14 19.73 21.07
C GLY A 114 14.55 21.13 20.63
N ALA A 115 15.07 21.93 21.55
CA ALA A 115 15.67 23.23 21.24
C ALA A 115 17.05 23.05 20.58
N ASP A 116 17.08 22.51 19.37
CA ASP A 116 18.28 22.44 18.54
C ASP A 116 18.46 23.77 17.79
N PHE A 117 19.60 24.42 17.99
CA PHE A 117 19.91 25.71 17.36
C PHE A 117 20.15 25.58 15.85
N ASP A 118 20.54 24.39 15.39
CA ASP A 118 20.83 24.13 13.97
C ASP A 118 19.57 23.65 13.20
N HIS A 119 18.51 23.22 13.91
CA HIS A 119 17.24 22.78 13.33
C HIS A 119 16.08 23.68 13.73
N GLY A 120 15.92 24.79 13.01
CA GLY A 120 14.82 25.73 13.22
C GLY A 120 13.44 25.14 12.85
N ALA A 121 12.37 25.73 13.38
CA ALA A 121 11.00 25.27 13.17
C ALA A 121 10.60 25.09 11.69
N GLY A 122 11.15 25.88 10.77
CA GLY A 122 10.90 25.73 9.33
C GLY A 122 11.41 24.40 8.77
N GLN A 123 12.61 23.98 9.17
CA GLN A 123 13.18 22.69 8.74
C GLN A 123 12.44 21.51 9.38
N GLN A 124 11.93 21.67 10.60
CA GLN A 124 11.09 20.64 11.24
C GLN A 124 9.77 20.45 10.48
N ILE A 125 9.15 21.54 10.00
CA ILE A 125 7.96 21.46 9.14
C ILE A 125 8.29 20.75 7.83
N GLU A 126 9.37 21.14 7.14
CA GLU A 126 9.79 20.48 5.90
C GLU A 126 10.06 18.98 6.09
N SER A 127 10.70 18.59 7.20
CA SER A 127 10.93 17.18 7.51
C SER A 127 9.63 16.42 7.77
N ALA A 128 8.70 17.00 8.52
CA ALA A 128 7.40 16.41 8.79
C ALA A 128 6.55 16.25 7.51
N GLU A 129 6.57 17.25 6.63
CA GLU A 129 5.90 17.21 5.32
C GLU A 129 6.48 16.11 4.44
N GLN A 130 7.81 15.98 4.38
CA GLN A 130 8.47 14.93 3.61
C GLN A 130 8.09 13.54 4.12
N LYS A 131 8.16 13.31 5.44
CA LYS A 131 7.76 12.01 6.03
C LYS A 131 6.29 11.68 5.78
N LEU A 132 5.40 12.67 5.87
CA LEU A 132 3.97 12.50 5.59
C LEU A 132 3.72 12.19 4.12
N TYR A 133 4.45 12.84 3.21
CA TYR A 133 4.41 12.55 1.78
C TYR A 133 4.90 11.13 1.47
N ASP A 134 6.02 10.72 2.07
CA ASP A 134 6.56 9.37 1.91
C ASP A 134 5.56 8.32 2.42
N LEU A 135 4.90 8.58 3.55
CA LEU A 135 3.86 7.69 4.07
C LEU A 135 2.63 7.61 3.15
N ALA A 136 2.21 8.74 2.59
CA ALA A 136 1.09 8.80 1.65
C ALA A 136 1.40 8.07 0.34
N THR A 137 2.65 8.11 -0.14
CA THR A 137 3.07 7.48 -1.41
C THR A 137 3.51 6.03 -1.24
N THR A 138 4.01 5.62 -0.08
CA THR A 138 4.39 4.23 0.20
C THR A 138 3.17 3.30 0.20
N GLY A 139 2.00 3.80 0.65
CA GLY A 139 0.72 3.10 0.54
C GLY A 139 0.10 3.13 -0.86
N ASP A 140 0.62 3.98 -1.75
CA ASP A 140 0.06 4.29 -3.07
C ASP A 140 0.76 3.54 -4.21
N HIS A 141 1.03 2.24 -3.99
CA HIS A 141 0.98 1.30 -5.11
C HIS A 141 -0.50 1.06 -5.54
N GLU A 142 -1.40 2.04 -5.37
CA GLU A 142 -2.78 2.05 -5.93
C GLU A 142 -2.79 2.33 -7.43
N GLY A 143 -1.63 2.35 -8.09
CA GLY A 143 -1.52 2.21 -9.53
C GLY A 143 -1.85 0.78 -9.99
N GLY A 144 -3.04 0.27 -9.64
CA GLY A 144 -3.62 -0.87 -10.34
C GLY A 144 -3.49 -0.62 -11.83
N PHE A 145 -2.94 -1.58 -12.57
CA PHE A 145 -2.60 -1.45 -13.98
C PHE A 145 -3.83 -0.89 -14.74
N ILE A 146 -3.85 0.43 -15.00
CA ILE A 146 -4.90 0.99 -15.84
C ILE A 146 -4.64 0.37 -17.19
N SER A 147 -5.53 -0.51 -17.64
CA SER A 147 -5.36 -1.16 -18.92
C SER A 147 -5.19 -0.08 -19.97
N PHE A 148 -4.31 -0.28 -20.95
CA PHE A 148 -4.13 0.69 -22.04
C PHE A 148 -5.49 1.10 -22.66
N THR A 149 -6.44 0.16 -22.67
CA THR A 149 -7.83 0.37 -23.08
C THR A 149 -8.60 1.36 -22.21
N GLU A 150 -8.47 1.29 -20.88
CA GLU A 150 -9.10 2.26 -19.95
C GLU A 150 -8.46 3.64 -20.04
N SER A 151 -7.13 3.72 -20.16
CA SER A 151 -6.42 4.99 -20.41
C SER A 151 -6.87 5.63 -21.73
N MET A 152 -6.98 4.85 -22.82
CA MET A 152 -7.50 5.35 -24.09
C MET A 152 -8.97 5.78 -23.99
N LYS A 153 -9.80 5.07 -23.21
CA LYS A 153 -11.21 5.43 -23.03
C LYS A 153 -11.36 6.75 -22.28
N ALA A 154 -10.57 6.96 -21.21
CA ALA A 154 -10.55 8.23 -20.48
C ALA A 154 -10.10 9.40 -21.37
N VAL A 155 -9.10 9.19 -22.24
CA VAL A 155 -8.65 10.20 -23.22
C VAL A 155 -9.73 10.48 -24.26
N ILE A 156 -10.42 9.46 -24.79
CA ILE A 156 -11.51 9.62 -25.76
C ILE A 156 -12.71 10.33 -25.12
N ASP A 157 -13.09 9.97 -23.90
CA ASP A 157 -14.20 10.61 -23.18
C ASP A 157 -13.91 12.09 -22.89
N THR A 158 -12.66 12.41 -22.51
CA THR A 158 -12.21 13.79 -22.32
C THR A 158 -12.19 14.57 -23.64
N ALA A 159 -11.71 13.96 -24.73
CA ALA A 159 -11.73 14.56 -26.07
C ALA A 159 -13.17 14.78 -26.58
N GLN A 160 -14.08 13.84 -26.30
CA GLN A 160 -15.49 13.95 -26.69
C GLN A 160 -16.23 15.00 -25.85
N ALA A 161 -15.89 15.17 -24.57
CA ALA A 161 -16.38 16.24 -23.72
C ALA A 161 -15.88 17.62 -24.20
N ALA A 162 -14.62 17.74 -24.61
CA ALA A 162 -14.06 18.96 -25.21
C ALA A 162 -14.70 19.28 -26.57
N PHE A 163 -14.97 18.26 -27.39
CA PHE A 163 -15.66 18.43 -28.68
C PHE A 163 -17.11 18.91 -28.52
N LYS A 164 -17.86 18.34 -27.56
CA LYS A 164 -19.25 18.76 -27.26
C LYS A 164 -19.36 20.18 -26.70
N ARG A 165 -18.27 20.74 -26.14
CA ARG A 165 -18.20 22.12 -25.61
C ARG A 165 -17.68 23.15 -26.63
N GLY A 166 -17.63 22.80 -27.92
CA GLY A 166 -17.26 23.74 -28.98
C GLY A 166 -15.75 23.91 -29.16
N GLY A 167 -14.93 22.94 -28.71
CA GLY A 167 -13.50 22.88 -29.00
C GLY A 167 -12.56 23.38 -27.90
N TYR A 168 -13.06 23.64 -26.69
CA TYR A 168 -12.25 24.08 -25.55
C TYR A 168 -12.23 22.98 -24.47
N ALA A 169 -11.02 22.61 -24.02
CA ALA A 169 -10.79 21.56 -23.04
C ALA A 169 -10.86 22.09 -21.59
N GLY A 170 -10.54 23.36 -21.36
CA GLY A 170 -10.60 24.04 -20.07
C GLY A 170 -11.76 25.04 -19.91
N VAL A 171 -11.81 25.74 -18.77
CA VAL A 171 -12.76 26.85 -18.56
C VAL A 171 -12.24 28.09 -19.29
N PRO A 172 -12.99 28.68 -20.24
CA PRO A 172 -12.51 29.84 -20.97
C PRO A 172 -12.57 31.09 -20.06
N PRO A 173 -11.45 31.81 -19.85
CA PRO A 173 -11.46 33.11 -19.17
C PRO A 173 -12.22 34.21 -19.94
N GLY A 174 -12.65 33.96 -21.18
CA GLY A 174 -13.51 34.89 -21.94
C GLY A 174 -12.73 35.89 -22.81
N PHE A 175 -11.42 35.71 -22.93
CA PHE A 175 -10.57 36.48 -23.83
C PHE A 175 -10.27 35.63 -25.06
N THR A 176 -10.92 35.95 -26.18
CA THR A 176 -10.95 35.11 -27.39
C THR A 176 -9.56 34.71 -27.91
N LYS A 177 -8.53 35.56 -27.75
CA LYS A 177 -7.16 35.24 -28.18
C LYS A 177 -6.43 34.28 -27.24
N LEU A 178 -6.67 34.39 -25.93
CA LEU A 178 -6.06 33.51 -24.93
C LEU A 178 -6.73 32.13 -24.93
N ASP A 179 -8.06 32.10 -25.08
CA ASP A 179 -8.84 30.86 -25.18
C ASP A 179 -8.43 29.99 -26.37
N LEU A 180 -8.02 30.64 -27.47
CA LEU A 180 -7.51 29.98 -28.68
C LEU A 180 -6.08 29.43 -28.52
N GLN A 181 -5.26 30.04 -27.67
CA GLN A 181 -3.88 29.60 -27.45
C GLN A 181 -3.77 28.56 -26.34
N LEU A 182 -4.63 28.64 -25.33
CA LEU A 182 -4.57 27.79 -24.14
C LEU A 182 -5.63 26.68 -24.13
N ALA A 183 -6.60 26.73 -25.07
CA ALA A 183 -7.76 25.84 -25.08
C ALA A 183 -8.60 25.86 -23.78
N GLY A 184 -8.50 26.95 -23.01
CA GLY A 184 -9.11 27.15 -21.69
C GLY A 184 -8.12 26.90 -20.54
N LEU A 185 -8.50 27.26 -19.31
CA LEU A 185 -7.68 26.98 -18.12
C LEU A 185 -7.95 25.57 -17.61
N HIS A 186 -6.89 24.78 -17.40
CA HIS A 186 -6.99 23.40 -16.91
C HIS A 186 -6.84 23.38 -15.39
N LYS A 187 -7.57 22.48 -14.71
CA LYS A 187 -7.52 22.36 -13.24
C LYS A 187 -6.16 21.86 -12.71
N SER A 188 -5.26 21.44 -13.59
CA SER A 188 -3.95 20.86 -13.28
C SER A 188 -2.80 21.86 -13.40
N ASP A 189 -3.06 23.12 -13.80
CA ASP A 189 -2.03 24.14 -14.02
C ASP A 189 -1.64 24.89 -12.73
N LEU A 190 -1.86 24.29 -11.55
CA LEU A 190 -1.60 24.90 -10.24
C LEU A 190 -0.93 23.89 -9.29
#